data_AF-A0A7R8ZPJ7-F1
#
_entry.id   AF-A0A7R8ZPJ7-F1
#
_cell.length_a   1.000
_cell.length_b   1.000
_cell.length_c   1.000
_cell.angle_alpha   90.00
_cell.angle_beta   90.00
_cell.angle_gamma   90.00
#
_symmetry.space_group_name_H-M   'P 1'
#
loop_
_entity.id
_entity.type
_entity.pdbx_description
1 polymer ?
#
loop_
_entity_poly.entity_id
_entity_poly.type
_entity_poly.pdbx_seq_one_letter_code
_entity_poly.pdbx_strand_id
1 'polypeptide(L)'
;MNRTPLLLNRASRLLNRTPLLLNRSSPPVESFLPPVEFFGFDCTNTLNDQLLENVRVEVEPSEGFNIFGEQPCERLEYNIPGTVYTLVSLPDDLTECTGTFSAVLKFNVRDCDPNTGQPETDDGYEDEYILEDFGLTVADQVSRVSKSNFGVAWDELGETNELQDTFALTTVKTLEEAVKNITDFLGMQPCERSDKVPEGKNSHSLFLAGVFRTGDDALVRARLAVSPHSEGVTMQLCVRSPNPNVAEAIAQSVG
;
A
#
# COMPACT_ATOMS: atom_id res chain seq x y z
N MET A 1 -7.15 33.09 5.26
CA MET A 1 -7.83 31.85 5.70
C MET A 1 -7.36 30.77 4.75
N ASN A 2 -6.52 29.84 5.19
CA ASN A 2 -6.12 28.68 4.38
C ASN A 2 -7.40 27.86 4.10
N ARG A 3 -8.00 28.06 2.93
CA ARG A 3 -9.09 27.24 2.43
C ARG A 3 -8.43 26.07 1.71
N THR A 4 -8.42 24.91 2.34
CA THR A 4 -7.98 23.66 1.72
C THR A 4 -8.99 23.30 0.64
N PRO A 5 -8.64 23.35 -0.66
CA PRO A 5 -9.63 23.31 -1.73
C PRO A 5 -10.11 21.89 -2.06
N LEU A 6 -9.54 20.84 -1.45
CA LEU A 6 -9.70 19.46 -1.91
C LEU A 6 -9.87 18.46 -0.75
N LEU A 7 -10.83 17.56 -0.91
CA LEU A 7 -10.93 16.31 -0.16
C LEU A 7 -10.28 15.20 -0.98
N LEU A 8 -9.37 14.45 -0.37
CA LEU A 8 -8.62 13.36 -1.00
C LEU A 8 -8.89 12.02 -0.31
N ASN A 9 -9.38 11.04 -1.05
CA ASN A 9 -9.40 9.63 -0.64
C ASN A 9 -8.43 8.84 -1.53
N ARG A 10 -7.61 7.99 -0.90
CA ARG A 10 -6.63 7.13 -1.58
C ARG A 10 -7.18 5.71 -1.71
N ALA A 11 -7.02 5.11 -2.88
CA ALA A 11 -7.14 3.67 -3.06
C ALA A 11 -5.88 3.15 -3.78
N SER A 12 -5.10 2.28 -3.12
CA SER A 12 -4.07 1.44 -3.75
C SER A 12 -4.73 0.14 -4.25
N ARG A 13 -4.30 -0.33 -5.42
CA ARG A 13 -4.69 -1.63 -5.97
C ARG A 13 -3.52 -2.21 -6.76
N LEU A 14 -2.91 -3.24 -6.20
CA LEU A 14 -2.04 -4.15 -6.94
C LEU A 14 -2.83 -4.83 -8.05
N LEU A 15 -2.36 -4.70 -9.29
CA LEU A 15 -2.79 -5.51 -10.41
C LEU A 15 -1.74 -6.58 -10.71
N ASN A 16 -1.92 -7.78 -10.15
CA ASN A 16 -1.12 -8.92 -10.52
C ASN A 16 -1.46 -9.36 -11.96
N ARG A 17 -0.43 -9.37 -12.82
CA ARG A 17 -0.37 -10.08 -14.12
C ARG A 17 -1.68 -10.14 -14.91
N THR A 18 -2.36 -9.01 -15.05
CA THR A 18 -3.44 -8.92 -16.04
C THR A 18 -2.83 -8.35 -17.30
N PRO A 19 -2.85 -9.06 -18.45
CA PRO A 19 -2.44 -8.44 -19.71
C PRO A 19 -3.35 -7.24 -19.93
N LEU A 20 -2.79 -6.03 -19.87
CA LEU A 20 -3.48 -4.83 -20.33
C LEU A 20 -3.77 -5.08 -21.81
N LEU A 21 -5.01 -5.44 -22.13
CA LEU A 21 -5.51 -5.46 -23.50
C LEU A 21 -5.67 -4.00 -23.95
N LEU A 22 -4.54 -3.33 -24.16
CA LEU A 22 -4.47 -2.13 -24.97
C LEU A 22 -4.94 -2.52 -26.38
N ASN A 23 -6.11 -2.02 -26.73
CA ASN A 23 -6.71 -1.88 -28.05
C ASN A 23 -6.29 -2.94 -29.11
N ARG A 24 -7.22 -3.83 -29.47
CA ARG A 24 -7.05 -4.96 -30.40
C ARG A 24 -6.74 -4.55 -31.86
N SER A 25 -5.59 -3.97 -32.14
CA SER A 25 -5.13 -3.71 -33.52
C SER A 25 -3.64 -3.89 -33.78
N SER A 26 -2.84 -4.31 -32.80
CA SER A 26 -1.43 -4.66 -32.98
C SER A 26 -1.18 -6.14 -32.63
N PRO A 27 -0.20 -6.80 -33.29
CA PRO A 27 0.16 -8.18 -32.94
C PRO A 27 0.56 -8.26 -31.46
N PRO A 28 0.38 -9.40 -30.79
CA PRO A 28 0.69 -9.55 -29.37
C PRO A 28 2.20 -9.45 -29.21
N VAL A 29 2.69 -8.24 -28.96
CA VAL A 29 3.98 -8.05 -28.32
C VAL A 29 3.70 -8.42 -26.88
N GLU A 30 4.13 -9.61 -26.48
CA GLU A 30 4.18 -10.04 -25.09
C GLU A 30 5.29 -9.22 -24.40
N SER A 31 5.15 -7.90 -24.39
CA SER A 31 5.94 -7.01 -23.57
C SER A 31 5.43 -7.23 -22.16
N PHE A 32 6.18 -8.02 -21.40
CA PHE A 32 6.00 -8.10 -19.95
C PHE A 32 6.18 -6.68 -19.42
N LEU A 33 5.07 -6.00 -19.17
CA LEU A 33 5.11 -4.76 -18.41
C LEU A 33 5.68 -5.11 -17.04
N PRO A 34 6.60 -4.31 -16.50
CA PRO A 34 7.07 -4.49 -15.14
C PRO A 34 5.84 -4.48 -14.20
N PRO A 35 5.92 -5.14 -13.05
CA PRO A 35 4.86 -5.02 -12.05
C PRO A 35 4.66 -3.54 -11.72
N VAL A 36 3.42 -3.06 -11.80
CA VAL A 36 3.06 -1.66 -11.54
C VAL A 36 2.02 -1.59 -10.42
N GLU A 37 2.13 -0.54 -9.62
CA GLU A 37 1.13 -0.13 -8.63
C GLU A 37 0.39 1.11 -9.14
N PHE A 38 -0.93 1.14 -8.88
CA PHE A 38 -1.79 2.27 -9.23
C PHE A 38 -2.12 3.07 -7.97
N PHE A 39 -1.80 4.36 -8.00
CA PHE A 39 -2.26 5.31 -6.98
C PHE A 39 -3.40 6.14 -7.55
N GLY A 40 -4.61 5.92 -7.02
CA GLY A 40 -5.78 6.74 -7.30
C GLY A 40 -5.92 7.87 -6.29
N PHE A 41 -6.08 9.09 -6.79
CA PHE A 41 -6.30 10.30 -6.03
C PHE A 41 -7.69 10.84 -6.34
N ASP A 42 -8.65 10.63 -5.44
CA ASP A 42 -10.00 11.19 -5.59
C ASP A 42 -9.98 12.67 -5.19
N CYS A 43 -10.08 13.57 -6.14
CA CYS A 43 -10.03 15.01 -5.94
C CYS A 43 -11.43 15.63 -6.07
N THR A 44 -11.81 16.53 -5.16
CA THR A 44 -13.06 17.29 -5.26
C THR A 44 -12.79 18.77 -5.10
N ASN A 45 -13.01 19.57 -6.14
CA ASN A 45 -12.92 21.02 -6.06
C ASN A 45 -14.04 21.58 -5.16
N THR A 46 -13.67 22.28 -4.11
CA THR A 46 -14.62 22.87 -3.13
C THR A 46 -14.84 24.37 -3.31
N LEU A 47 -14.26 24.98 -4.35
CA LEU A 47 -14.41 26.38 -4.70
C LEU A 47 -15.40 26.54 -5.86
N ASN A 48 -16.43 27.37 -5.67
CA ASN A 48 -17.51 27.56 -6.65
C ASN A 48 -17.23 28.68 -7.65
N ASP A 49 -16.20 29.46 -7.42
CA ASP A 49 -15.68 30.54 -8.26
C ASP A 49 -14.52 30.08 -9.16
N GLN A 50 -14.21 28.78 -9.19
CA GLN A 50 -13.08 28.22 -9.93
C GLN A 50 -13.44 26.89 -10.60
N LEU A 51 -12.91 26.70 -11.81
CA LEU A 51 -12.85 25.43 -12.52
C LEU A 51 -11.38 25.01 -12.60
N LEU A 52 -11.08 23.78 -12.19
CA LEU A 52 -9.73 23.23 -12.33
C LEU A 52 -9.68 22.37 -13.59
N GLU A 53 -8.68 22.58 -14.43
CA GLU A 53 -8.44 21.81 -15.66
C GLU A 53 -7.06 21.15 -15.64
N ASN A 54 -6.91 20.07 -16.41
CA ASN A 54 -5.67 19.31 -16.54
C ASN A 54 -5.04 18.96 -15.18
N VAL A 55 -5.87 18.44 -14.27
CA VAL A 55 -5.49 18.15 -12.89
C VAL A 55 -4.68 16.86 -12.90
N ARG A 56 -3.40 16.94 -12.49
CA ARG A 56 -2.48 15.80 -12.40
C ARG A 56 -1.78 15.78 -11.04
N VAL A 57 -1.28 14.61 -10.64
CA VAL A 57 -0.50 14.45 -9.42
C VAL A 57 0.92 14.07 -9.82
N GLU A 58 1.84 15.01 -9.66
CA GLU A 58 3.25 14.76 -9.82
C GLU A 58 3.76 14.06 -8.56
N VAL A 59 4.30 12.86 -8.74
CA VAL A 59 4.78 12.01 -7.65
C VAL A 59 6.29 11.90 -7.75
N GLU A 60 6.98 12.23 -6.67
CA GLU A 60 8.41 12.00 -6.51
C GLU A 60 8.61 10.77 -5.60
N PRO A 61 9.04 9.64 -6.16
CA PRO A 61 9.22 8.41 -5.40
C PRO A 61 10.57 8.34 -4.69
N SER A 62 10.66 7.56 -3.62
CA SER A 62 11.93 7.13 -3.04
C SER A 62 12.73 6.24 -4.01
N GLU A 63 14.01 6.04 -3.71
CA GLU A 63 14.92 5.19 -4.51
C GLU A 63 14.33 3.81 -4.79
N GLY A 64 14.57 3.28 -6.00
CA GLY A 64 14.08 1.96 -6.45
C GLY A 64 12.74 1.99 -7.19
N PHE A 65 11.96 3.07 -7.09
CA PHE A 65 10.67 3.23 -7.77
C PHE A 65 10.76 4.22 -8.93
N ASN A 66 10.02 3.98 -10.02
CA ASN A 66 9.95 4.89 -11.15
C ASN A 66 8.50 5.18 -11.54
N ILE A 67 8.22 6.41 -11.94
CA ILE A 67 6.90 6.78 -12.47
C ILE A 67 6.80 6.25 -13.90
N PHE A 68 5.81 5.40 -14.15
CA PHE A 68 5.56 4.79 -15.46
C PHE A 68 4.58 5.62 -16.29
N GLY A 69 3.66 6.33 -15.65
CA GLY A 69 2.70 7.20 -16.32
C GLY A 69 1.74 7.88 -15.37
N GLU A 70 1.03 8.86 -15.89
CA GLU A 70 -0.02 9.60 -15.19
C GLU A 70 -1.26 9.68 -16.08
N GLN A 71 -2.43 9.62 -15.45
CA GLN A 71 -3.71 9.87 -16.10
C GLN A 71 -4.35 11.10 -15.41
N PRO A 72 -4.27 12.29 -16.03
CA PRO A 72 -4.88 13.48 -15.47
C PRO A 72 -6.41 13.40 -15.49
N CYS A 73 -7.03 14.14 -14.59
CA CYS A 73 -8.45 14.46 -14.65
C CYS A 73 -8.61 15.73 -15.50
N GLU A 74 -9.35 15.63 -16.61
CA GLU A 74 -9.49 16.73 -17.58
C GLU A 74 -10.06 17.99 -16.94
N ARG A 75 -11.04 17.85 -16.03
CA ARG A 75 -11.69 18.94 -15.32
C ARG A 75 -12.26 18.53 -13.97
N LEU A 76 -12.20 19.43 -13.00
CA LEU A 76 -12.88 19.34 -11.70
C LEU A 76 -13.77 20.57 -11.48
N GLU A 77 -15.06 20.37 -11.76
CA GLU A 77 -16.11 21.34 -11.47
C GLU A 77 -16.42 21.40 -9.97
N TYR A 78 -17.03 22.50 -9.52
CA TYR A 78 -17.41 22.69 -8.13
C TYR A 78 -18.26 21.53 -7.59
N ASN A 79 -17.81 20.91 -6.50
CA ASN A 79 -18.44 19.77 -5.83
C ASN A 79 -18.68 18.54 -6.72
N ILE A 80 -17.98 18.42 -7.86
CA ILE A 80 -17.98 17.21 -8.67
C ILE A 80 -16.64 16.48 -8.47
N PRO A 81 -16.63 15.32 -7.81
CA PRO A 81 -15.41 14.54 -7.65
C PRO A 81 -14.89 14.02 -8.99
N GLY A 82 -13.58 13.99 -9.14
CA GLY A 82 -12.87 13.29 -10.21
C GLY A 82 -11.66 12.55 -9.64
N THR A 83 -11.11 11.62 -10.42
CA THR A 83 -9.97 10.81 -9.99
C THR A 83 -8.79 11.03 -10.92
N VAL A 84 -7.62 11.22 -10.33
CA VAL A 84 -6.33 11.24 -11.02
C VAL A 84 -5.60 9.94 -10.71
N TYR A 85 -4.86 9.40 -11.67
CA TYR A 85 -4.06 8.20 -11.44
C TYR A 85 -2.58 8.45 -11.71
N THR A 86 -1.73 7.87 -10.87
CA THR A 86 -0.29 7.77 -11.11
C THR A 86 0.10 6.30 -11.07
N LEU A 87 0.86 5.86 -12.08
CA LEU A 87 1.38 4.51 -12.20
C LEU A 87 2.84 4.50 -11.79
N VAL A 88 3.18 3.60 -10.87
CA VAL A 88 4.55 3.45 -10.37
C VAL A 88 5.03 2.04 -10.67
N SER A 89 6.21 1.92 -11.28
CA SER A 89 6.87 0.63 -11.44
C SER A 89 7.40 0.16 -10.10
N LEU A 90 7.10 -1.08 -9.77
CA LEU A 90 7.64 -1.75 -8.61
C LEU A 90 9.06 -2.28 -8.91
N PRO A 91 9.99 -2.20 -7.94
CA PRO A 91 11.34 -2.74 -8.12
C PRO A 91 11.29 -4.26 -8.31
N ASP A 92 12.23 -4.79 -9.10
CA ASP A 92 12.39 -6.23 -9.28
C ASP A 92 12.88 -6.92 -8.00
N ASP A 93 13.71 -6.20 -7.22
CA ASP A 93 14.10 -6.63 -5.88
C ASP A 93 12.89 -6.53 -4.94
N LEU A 94 12.53 -7.67 -4.34
CA LEU A 94 11.38 -7.75 -3.43
C LEU A 94 11.69 -7.17 -2.05
N THR A 95 12.97 -6.97 -1.72
CA THR A 95 13.37 -6.36 -0.44
C THR A 95 13.19 -4.84 -0.46
N GLU A 96 13.31 -4.19 -1.62
CA GLU A 96 13.09 -2.76 -1.82
C GLU A 96 11.61 -2.40 -2.06
N CYS A 97 10.70 -3.24 -1.57
CA CYS A 97 9.29 -3.19 -1.95
C CYS A 97 8.46 -2.18 -1.14
N THR A 98 9.08 -1.48 -0.19
CA THR A 98 8.48 -0.38 0.58
C THR A 98 9.11 0.95 0.17
N GLY A 99 8.33 2.01 0.22
CA GLY A 99 8.80 3.33 -0.22
C GLY A 99 7.88 4.44 0.22
N THR A 100 8.40 5.67 0.22
CA THR A 100 7.65 6.89 0.50
C THR A 100 7.63 7.74 -0.76
N PHE A 101 6.52 8.42 -0.98
CA PHE A 101 6.23 9.20 -2.16
C PHE A 101 5.77 10.58 -1.72
N SER A 102 6.47 11.61 -2.18
CA SER A 102 5.99 12.98 -2.08
C SER A 102 5.13 13.29 -3.28
N ALA A 103 4.08 14.08 -3.09
CA ALA A 103 3.17 14.39 -4.18
C ALA A 103 2.74 15.85 -4.20
N VAL A 104 2.63 16.38 -5.41
CA VAL A 104 2.18 17.73 -5.69
C VAL A 104 1.09 17.66 -6.75
N LEU A 105 -0.10 18.11 -6.39
CA LEU A 105 -1.19 18.27 -7.35
C LEU A 105 -0.92 19.51 -8.19
N LYS A 106 -0.91 19.36 -9.51
CA LYS A 106 -0.72 20.45 -10.47
C LYS A 106 -1.97 20.57 -11.32
N PHE A 107 -2.46 21.79 -11.51
CA PHE A 107 -3.70 22.07 -12.24
C PHE A 107 -3.67 23.47 -12.86
N ASN A 108 -4.55 23.70 -13.83
CA ASN A 108 -4.83 25.02 -14.39
C ASN A 108 -6.13 25.55 -13.76
N VAL A 109 -6.07 26.74 -13.18
CA VAL A 109 -7.23 27.43 -12.59
C VAL A 109 -7.85 28.35 -13.62
N ARG A 110 -9.16 28.21 -13.81
CA ARG A 110 -10.01 29.17 -14.52
C ARG A 110 -11.04 29.78 -13.59
N ASP A 111 -11.08 31.11 -13.53
CA ASP A 111 -12.09 31.85 -12.79
C ASP A 111 -13.47 31.66 -13.44
N CYS A 112 -14.48 31.38 -12.62
CA CYS A 112 -15.84 31.09 -13.06
C CYS A 112 -16.87 31.92 -12.29
N ASP A 113 -17.97 32.28 -12.95
CA ASP A 113 -19.10 32.93 -12.27
C ASP A 113 -19.71 31.95 -11.24
N PRO A 114 -19.77 32.29 -9.94
CA PRO A 114 -20.22 31.40 -8.88
C PRO A 114 -21.67 30.90 -8.99
N ASN A 115 -22.50 31.56 -9.80
CA ASN A 115 -23.91 31.24 -10.00
C ASN A 115 -24.17 30.45 -11.28
N THR A 116 -23.32 30.61 -12.31
CA THR A 116 -23.51 29.94 -13.60
C THR A 116 -22.51 28.80 -13.84
N GLY A 117 -21.38 28.80 -13.14
CA GLY A 117 -20.27 27.86 -13.36
C GLY A 117 -19.56 28.04 -14.69
N GLN A 118 -19.82 29.14 -15.41
CA GLN A 118 -19.17 29.43 -16.69
C GLN A 118 -17.84 30.17 -16.48
N PRO A 119 -16.77 29.81 -17.21
CA PRO A 119 -15.51 30.54 -17.18
C PRO A 119 -15.72 32.01 -17.57
N GLU A 120 -15.18 32.93 -16.79
CA GLU A 120 -15.27 34.38 -17.07
C GLU A 120 -14.36 34.77 -18.26
N THR A 121 -13.26 34.03 -18.44
CA THR A 121 -12.28 34.20 -19.51
C THR A 121 -11.77 32.85 -20.01
N ASP A 122 -11.26 32.81 -21.25
CA ASP A 122 -10.60 31.61 -21.79
C ASP A 122 -9.19 31.38 -21.21
N ASP A 123 -8.60 32.43 -20.64
CA ASP A 123 -7.29 32.42 -20.00
C ASP A 123 -7.38 31.79 -18.60
N GLY A 124 -6.40 30.95 -18.28
CA GLY A 124 -6.21 30.34 -16.96
C GLY A 124 -4.74 30.40 -16.55
N TYR A 125 -4.44 30.12 -15.29
CA TYR A 125 -3.08 30.10 -14.77
C TYR A 125 -2.75 28.77 -14.09
N GLU A 126 -1.50 28.35 -14.17
CA GLU A 126 -1.04 27.14 -13.47
C GLU A 126 -0.89 27.40 -11.97
N ASP A 127 -1.37 26.46 -11.16
CA ASP A 127 -1.21 26.46 -9.72
C ASP A 127 -0.89 25.05 -9.22
N GLU A 128 -0.37 24.97 -8.00
CA GLU A 128 0.05 23.71 -7.39
C GLU A 128 -0.35 23.62 -5.91
N TYR A 129 -0.61 22.39 -5.47
CA TYR A 129 -1.00 22.09 -4.11
C TYR A 129 -0.21 20.88 -3.60
N ILE A 130 0.62 21.11 -2.59
CA ILE A 130 1.44 20.06 -1.96
C ILE A 130 0.52 19.12 -1.17
N LEU A 131 0.63 17.83 -1.46
CA LEU A 131 -0.10 16.77 -0.77
C LEU A 131 0.72 16.20 0.39
N GLU A 132 0.06 15.47 1.28
CA GLU A 132 0.76 14.69 2.29
C GLU A 132 1.54 13.54 1.63
N ASP A 133 2.74 13.28 2.16
CA ASP A 133 3.53 12.12 1.75
C ASP A 133 2.73 10.84 2.02
N PHE A 134 2.85 9.89 1.10
CA PHE A 134 2.22 8.59 1.24
C PHE A 134 3.23 7.47 1.01
N GLY A 135 2.97 6.30 1.58
CA GLY A 135 3.88 5.16 1.47
C GLY A 135 3.26 3.95 0.78
N LEU A 136 4.13 3.11 0.23
CA LEU A 136 3.85 1.71 -0.09
C LEU A 136 4.47 0.86 1.02
N THR A 137 3.68 -0.03 1.59
CA THR A 137 4.08 -0.88 2.71
C THR A 137 4.11 -2.35 2.29
N VAL A 138 4.66 -3.22 3.15
CA VAL A 138 4.59 -4.67 2.93
C VAL A 138 3.14 -5.18 2.91
N ALA A 139 2.23 -4.54 3.66
CA ALA A 139 0.81 -4.88 3.62
C ALA A 139 0.19 -4.64 2.24
N ASP A 140 0.64 -3.61 1.51
CA ASP A 140 0.18 -3.35 0.15
C ASP A 140 0.70 -4.41 -0.84
N GLN A 141 1.75 -5.16 -0.50
CA GLN A 141 2.39 -6.18 -1.33
C GLN A 141 1.77 -7.57 -1.15
N VAL A 142 0.94 -7.74 -0.12
CA VAL A 142 0.46 -9.04 0.34
C VAL A 142 -1.06 -9.09 0.31
N SER A 143 -1.59 -10.12 -0.33
CA SER A 143 -3.01 -10.44 -0.27
C SER A 143 -3.30 -11.39 0.89
N ARG A 144 -4.28 -11.04 1.71
CA ARG A 144 -4.77 -11.89 2.82
C ARG A 144 -5.34 -13.20 2.28
N VAL A 145 -4.86 -14.34 2.79
CA VAL A 145 -5.37 -15.68 2.42
C VAL A 145 -5.65 -16.50 3.66
N SER A 146 -6.84 -17.11 3.72
CA SER A 146 -7.17 -18.03 4.80
C SER A 146 -6.65 -19.43 4.49
N LYS A 147 -5.89 -20.02 5.41
CA LYS A 147 -5.53 -21.44 5.39
C LYS A 147 -6.36 -22.15 6.47
N SER A 148 -7.03 -23.24 6.10
CA SER A 148 -7.89 -24.00 7.02
C SER A 148 -7.12 -24.77 8.09
N ASN A 149 -5.87 -25.15 7.77
CA ASN A 149 -4.94 -25.79 8.68
C ASN A 149 -3.56 -25.19 8.41
N PHE A 150 -3.13 -24.29 9.30
CA PHE A 150 -1.85 -23.59 9.15
C PHE A 150 -0.68 -24.55 9.30
N GLY A 151 -0.76 -25.51 10.24
CA GLY A 151 0.30 -26.49 10.47
C GLY A 151 0.62 -27.33 9.23
N VAL A 152 -0.41 -27.83 8.54
CA VAL A 152 -0.22 -28.58 7.29
C VAL A 152 0.44 -27.72 6.21
N ALA A 153 -0.07 -26.50 5.98
CA ALA A 153 0.51 -25.59 4.99
C ALA A 153 1.95 -25.19 5.34
N TRP A 154 2.25 -25.02 6.63
CA TRP A 154 3.57 -24.69 7.16
C TRP A 154 4.57 -25.83 6.93
N ASP A 155 4.16 -27.07 7.17
CA ASP A 155 4.99 -28.26 6.96
C ASP A 155 5.18 -28.56 5.47
N GLU A 156 4.16 -28.32 4.63
CA GLU A 156 4.24 -28.44 3.17
C GLU A 156 5.28 -27.51 2.54
N LEU A 157 5.41 -26.27 3.04
CA LEU A 157 6.46 -25.34 2.58
C LEU A 157 7.87 -25.79 2.98
N GLY A 158 8.00 -26.55 4.08
CA GLY A 158 9.28 -27.00 4.61
C GLY A 158 10.18 -25.86 5.12
N GLU A 159 11.41 -26.20 5.52
CA GLU A 159 12.36 -25.28 6.17
C GLU A 159 13.38 -24.65 5.21
N THR A 160 13.31 -24.96 3.91
CA THR A 160 14.36 -24.63 2.94
C THR A 160 14.67 -23.14 2.86
N ASN A 161 13.64 -22.29 2.89
CA ASN A 161 13.78 -20.83 2.88
C ASN A 161 13.20 -20.21 4.16
N GLU A 162 13.31 -20.92 5.29
CA GLU A 162 12.87 -20.38 6.57
C GLU A 162 13.82 -19.29 7.04
N LEU A 163 13.26 -18.12 7.35
CA LEU A 163 13.97 -17.04 8.03
C LEU A 163 13.37 -16.85 9.43
N GLN A 164 14.24 -16.61 10.41
CA GLN A 164 13.83 -16.41 11.78
C GLN A 164 14.62 -15.27 12.41
N ASP A 165 13.91 -14.34 13.05
CA ASP A 165 14.52 -13.24 13.78
C ASP A 165 13.75 -12.94 15.08
N THR A 166 14.39 -12.24 16.01
CA THR A 166 13.83 -11.90 17.33
C THR A 166 13.85 -10.40 17.56
N PHE A 167 12.67 -9.84 17.80
CA PHE A 167 12.44 -8.42 17.98
C PHE A 167 11.95 -8.09 19.40
N ALA A 168 12.29 -6.91 19.88
CA ALA A 168 11.77 -6.36 21.13
C ALA A 168 10.83 -5.19 20.85
N LEU A 169 9.52 -5.41 21.04
CA LEU A 169 8.48 -4.40 20.92
C LEU A 169 8.38 -3.63 22.24
N THR A 170 9.30 -2.69 22.46
CA THR A 170 9.43 -1.95 23.73
C THR A 170 8.29 -0.98 24.00
N THR A 171 7.60 -0.50 22.95
CA THR A 171 6.46 0.41 23.07
C THR A 171 5.13 -0.32 23.29
N VAL A 172 5.07 -1.61 22.95
CA VAL A 172 3.85 -2.42 23.00
C VAL A 172 3.75 -3.15 24.33
N LYS A 173 2.68 -2.89 25.08
CA LYS A 173 2.57 -3.37 26.48
C LYS A 173 1.74 -4.64 26.62
N THR A 174 0.95 -4.99 25.61
CA THR A 174 0.01 -6.12 25.66
C THR A 174 0.20 -7.05 24.46
N LEU A 175 -0.12 -8.33 24.64
CA LEU A 175 -0.05 -9.30 23.54
C LEU A 175 -1.10 -9.00 22.47
N GLU A 176 -2.27 -8.51 22.87
CA GLU A 176 -3.38 -8.13 22.00
C GLU A 176 -3.00 -6.99 21.06
N GLU A 177 -2.36 -5.95 21.61
CA GLU A 177 -1.84 -4.83 20.82
C GLU A 177 -0.73 -5.29 19.88
N ALA A 178 0.18 -6.15 20.34
CA ALA A 178 1.25 -6.70 19.49
C ALA A 178 0.65 -7.49 18.32
N VAL A 179 -0.29 -8.39 18.59
CA VAL A 179 -0.97 -9.20 17.57
C VAL A 179 -1.65 -8.31 16.53
N LYS A 180 -2.37 -7.28 16.97
CA LYS A 180 -3.04 -6.33 16.07
C LYS A 180 -2.02 -5.59 15.22
N ASN A 181 -0.99 -4.99 15.83
CA ASN A 181 0.01 -4.21 15.12
C ASN A 181 0.76 -5.04 14.06
N ILE A 182 1.15 -6.28 14.38
CA ILE A 182 1.81 -7.18 13.43
C ILE A 182 0.86 -7.55 12.28
N THR A 183 -0.41 -7.86 12.59
CA THR A 183 -1.40 -8.25 11.59
C THR A 183 -1.74 -7.11 10.62
N ASP A 184 -1.81 -5.88 11.14
CA ASP A 184 -2.05 -4.68 10.34
C ASP A 184 -0.82 -4.31 9.53
N PHE A 185 0.37 -4.35 10.13
CA PHE A 185 1.65 -4.05 9.48
C PHE A 185 1.98 -4.99 8.32
N LEU A 186 1.81 -6.31 8.52
CA LEU A 186 2.09 -7.31 7.48
C LEU A 186 0.97 -7.45 6.45
N GLY A 187 -0.23 -6.95 6.75
CA GLY A 187 -1.38 -7.09 5.85
C GLY A 187 -1.83 -8.54 5.62
N MET A 188 -1.52 -9.46 6.55
CA MET A 188 -1.76 -10.91 6.39
C MET A 188 -3.00 -11.40 7.14
N GLN A 189 -3.53 -12.56 6.77
CA GLN A 189 -4.72 -13.13 7.41
C GLN A 189 -4.33 -13.95 8.64
N PRO A 190 -4.85 -13.63 9.84
CA PRO A 190 -4.71 -14.52 10.99
C PRO A 190 -5.46 -15.84 10.75
N CYS A 191 -4.78 -16.94 11.02
CA CYS A 191 -5.29 -18.30 10.86
C CYS A 191 -5.69 -18.89 12.22
N GLU A 192 -6.60 -19.87 12.22
CA GLU A 192 -6.95 -20.65 13.42
C GLU A 192 -7.37 -19.82 14.65
N ARG A 193 -7.90 -18.61 14.44
CA ARG A 193 -8.25 -17.63 15.48
C ARG A 193 -7.06 -17.19 16.34
N SER A 194 -5.85 -17.25 15.79
CA SER A 194 -4.63 -16.81 16.47
C SER A 194 -4.58 -15.29 16.68
N ASP A 195 -5.52 -14.53 16.14
CA ASP A 195 -5.74 -13.12 16.48
C ASP A 195 -6.32 -12.93 17.90
N LYS A 196 -6.88 -13.98 18.50
CA LYS A 196 -7.48 -13.93 19.84
C LYS A 196 -6.51 -14.45 20.89
N VAL A 197 -6.01 -13.53 21.71
CA VAL A 197 -5.16 -13.86 22.85
C VAL A 197 -6.04 -14.34 24.03
N PRO A 198 -5.78 -15.51 24.63
CA PRO A 198 -6.49 -15.95 25.83
C PRO A 198 -6.10 -15.13 27.06
N GLU A 199 -7.07 -14.79 27.92
CA GLU A 199 -6.84 -14.03 29.15
C GLU A 199 -5.82 -14.71 30.08
N GLY A 200 -4.96 -13.90 30.71
CA GLY A 200 -3.99 -14.36 31.72
C GLY A 200 -2.79 -15.12 31.15
N LYS A 201 -2.57 -15.12 29.84
CA LYS A 201 -1.39 -15.69 29.19
C LYS A 201 -0.27 -14.65 29.07
N ASN A 202 0.96 -15.09 29.35
CA ASN A 202 2.17 -14.28 29.16
C ASN A 202 2.88 -14.61 27.85
N SER A 203 2.35 -15.55 27.06
CA SER A 203 2.86 -15.89 25.75
C SER A 203 1.73 -16.30 24.81
N HIS A 204 1.92 -16.04 23.52
CA HIS A 204 0.94 -16.29 22.48
C HIS A 204 1.63 -16.65 21.15
N SER A 205 0.97 -17.40 20.29
CA SER A 205 1.46 -17.71 18.95
C SER A 205 0.47 -17.19 17.93
N LEU A 206 0.93 -16.28 17.09
CA LEU A 206 0.19 -15.70 15.97
C LEU A 206 0.61 -16.42 14.68
N PHE A 207 -0.38 -16.89 13.92
CA PHE A 207 -0.19 -17.53 12.62
C PHE A 207 -0.83 -16.66 11.55
N LEU A 208 -0.04 -16.23 10.57
CA LEU A 208 -0.44 -15.32 9.52
C LEU A 208 -0.18 -15.97 8.16
N ALA A 209 -1.14 -15.85 7.26
CA ALA A 209 -1.03 -16.35 5.89
C ALA A 209 -1.39 -15.27 4.87
N GLY A 210 -0.63 -15.24 3.78
CA GLY A 210 -0.86 -14.35 2.66
C GLY A 210 -0.20 -14.87 1.40
N VAL A 211 -0.47 -14.19 0.30
CA VAL A 211 0.18 -14.41 -0.99
C VAL A 211 0.85 -13.11 -1.38
N PHE A 212 2.14 -13.15 -1.65
CA PHE A 212 2.91 -11.99 -2.08
C PHE A 212 2.54 -11.61 -3.52
N ARG A 213 2.82 -10.38 -3.95
CA ARG A 213 2.50 -9.91 -5.31
C ARG A 213 3.07 -10.78 -6.44
N THR A 214 4.11 -11.57 -6.19
CA THR A 214 4.64 -12.54 -7.17
C THR A 214 3.73 -13.75 -7.40
N GLY A 215 2.74 -13.96 -6.54
CA GLY A 215 1.86 -15.14 -6.50
C GLY A 215 2.35 -16.24 -5.56
N ASP A 216 3.51 -16.05 -4.91
CA ASP A 216 4.07 -17.01 -3.97
C ASP A 216 3.39 -16.93 -2.60
N ASP A 217 3.12 -18.09 -2.00
CA ASP A 217 2.63 -18.16 -0.62
C ASP A 217 3.67 -17.60 0.35
N ALA A 218 3.19 -16.86 1.35
CA ALA A 218 3.97 -16.42 2.49
C ALA A 218 3.24 -16.80 3.77
N LEU A 219 3.91 -17.57 4.63
CA LEU A 219 3.42 -17.94 5.94
C LEU A 219 4.33 -17.34 7.00
N VAL A 220 3.72 -16.81 8.05
CA VAL A 220 4.41 -16.19 9.18
C VAL A 220 3.91 -16.79 10.48
N ARG A 221 4.85 -17.18 11.33
CA ARG A 221 4.61 -17.60 12.71
C ARG A 221 5.34 -16.63 13.65
N ALA A 222 4.57 -15.82 14.38
CA ALA A 222 5.11 -14.94 15.40
C ALA A 222 4.83 -15.50 16.79
N ARG A 223 5.88 -15.85 17.54
CA ARG A 223 5.77 -16.25 18.94
C ARG A 223 6.04 -15.05 19.82
N LEU A 224 5.02 -14.63 20.56
CA LEU A 224 5.06 -13.46 21.42
C LEU A 224 5.19 -13.89 22.89
N ALA A 225 5.96 -13.14 23.66
CA ALA A 225 6.05 -13.29 25.10
C ALA A 225 6.18 -11.92 25.77
N VAL A 226 5.41 -11.68 26.84
CA VAL A 226 5.59 -10.49 27.67
C VAL A 226 6.92 -10.63 28.40
N SER A 227 7.80 -9.65 28.26
CA SER A 227 9.10 -9.70 28.91
C SER A 227 8.94 -9.48 30.42
N PRO A 228 9.44 -10.39 31.28
CA PRO A 228 9.37 -10.21 32.73
C PRO A 228 10.40 -9.20 33.25
N HIS A 229 11.39 -8.82 32.43
CA HIS A 229 12.53 -7.97 32.83
C HIS A 229 12.53 -6.59 32.16
N SER A 230 11.66 -6.35 31.18
CA SER A 230 11.53 -5.07 30.48
C SER A 230 10.05 -4.77 30.25
N GLU A 231 9.65 -3.50 30.32
CA GLU A 231 8.33 -3.12 29.79
C GLU A 231 8.32 -3.38 28.27
N GLY A 232 7.53 -4.36 27.82
CA GLY A 232 7.39 -4.68 26.40
C GLY A 232 7.07 -6.15 26.09
N VAL A 233 6.87 -6.43 24.80
CA VAL A 233 6.67 -7.78 24.26
C VAL A 233 7.90 -8.19 23.43
N THR A 234 8.44 -9.38 23.67
CA THR A 234 9.43 -10.00 22.80
C THR A 234 8.71 -10.85 21.76
N MET A 235 9.12 -10.73 20.50
CA MET A 235 8.57 -11.48 19.39
C MET A 235 9.68 -12.27 18.68
N GLN A 236 9.51 -13.58 18.56
CA GLN A 236 10.26 -14.39 17.61
C GLN A 236 9.42 -14.54 16.34
N LEU A 237 9.85 -13.90 15.26
CA LEU A 237 9.21 -13.98 13.94
C LEU A 237 9.87 -15.10 13.15
N CYS A 238 9.05 -15.92 12.49
CA CYS A 238 9.50 -16.97 11.59
C CYS A 238 8.69 -16.89 10.31
N VAL A 239 9.36 -16.84 9.16
CA VAL A 239 8.75 -16.65 7.85
C VAL A 239 9.13 -17.82 6.94
N ARG A 240 8.15 -18.37 6.21
CA ARG A 240 8.36 -19.39 5.18
C ARG A 240 7.69 -18.98 3.87
N SER A 241 8.38 -19.21 2.77
CA SER A 241 7.87 -19.05 1.41
C SER A 241 8.62 -20.00 0.46
N PRO A 242 8.00 -20.51 -0.62
CA PRO A 242 8.74 -21.24 -1.65
C PRO A 242 9.79 -20.35 -2.35
N ASN A 243 9.62 -19.03 -2.30
CA ASN A 243 10.54 -18.06 -2.87
C ASN A 243 11.38 -17.39 -1.76
N PRO A 244 12.72 -17.54 -1.75
CA PRO A 244 13.55 -16.97 -0.70
C PRO A 244 13.46 -15.44 -0.62
N ASN A 245 13.32 -14.76 -1.77
CA ASN A 245 13.24 -13.29 -1.81
C ASN A 245 11.95 -12.78 -1.15
N VAL A 246 10.86 -13.56 -1.19
CA VAL A 246 9.60 -13.22 -0.52
C VAL A 246 9.74 -13.39 1.00
N ALA A 247 10.39 -14.47 1.44
CA ALA A 247 10.67 -14.68 2.87
C ALA A 247 11.55 -13.55 3.42
N GLU A 248 12.58 -13.16 2.65
CA GLU A 248 13.50 -12.07 3.00
C GLU A 248 12.80 -10.71 3.05
N ALA A 249 12.01 -10.37 2.02
CA ALA A 249 11.23 -9.13 1.98
C ALA A 249 10.33 -8.95 3.22
N ILE A 250 9.62 -10.01 3.61
CA ILE A 250 8.74 -9.97 4.79
C ILE A 250 9.57 -9.88 6.07
N ALA A 251 10.63 -10.68 6.22
CA ALA A 251 11.45 -10.68 7.42
C ALA A 251 12.15 -9.31 7.64
N GLN A 252 12.72 -8.72 6.59
CA GLN A 252 13.38 -7.42 6.64
C GLN A 252 12.41 -6.28 6.89
N SER A 253 11.15 -6.36 6.42
CA SER A 253 10.16 -5.31 6.65
C SER A 253 9.85 -5.06 8.13
N VAL A 254 10.05 -6.07 8.99
CA VAL A 254 9.75 -5.98 10.43
C VAL A 254 10.93 -5.41 11.24
N GLY A 255 12.15 -5.48 10.70
CA GLY A 255 13.40 -5.13 11.38
C GLY A 255 13.81 -3.67 11.28
#